data_AF-A0A2I0ESF3-F1
#
_entry.id   AF-A0A2I0ESF3-F1
#
_cell.length_a   1.000
_cell.length_b   1.000
_cell.length_c   1.000
_cell.angle_alpha   90.00
_cell.angle_beta   90.00
_cell.angle_gamma   90.00
#
_symmetry.space_group_name_H-M   'P 1'
#
loop_
_entity.id
_entity.type
_entity.pdbx_description
1 polymer ?
#
loop_
_entity_poly.entity_id
_entity_poly.type
_entity_poly.pdbx_seq_one_letter_code
_entity_poly.pdbx_strand_id
1 'polypeptide(L)' 'MKRISAITPGMAAFVLGIMVFLGMGIAIAVQSYFSYVEVTEAASRCYDLGGFPEIEKSGWQMTHFECHTD' A
#
# COMPACT_ATOMS: atom_id res chain seq x y z
N MET A 1 39.32 22.04 -1.26
CA MET A 1 38.38 20.95 -0.94
C MET A 1 37.57 21.35 0.29
N LYS A 2 36.30 21.73 0.11
CA LYS A 2 35.44 22.25 1.17
C LYS A 2 35.12 21.09 2.14
N ARG A 3 35.54 21.21 3.40
CA ARG A 3 35.19 20.31 4.50
C ARG A 3 33.68 20.13 4.49
N ILE A 4 33.21 18.91 4.21
CA ILE A 4 31.83 18.51 4.50
C ILE A 4 31.68 18.75 5.99
N SER A 5 30.85 19.73 6.36
CA SER A 5 30.58 20.10 7.75
C SER A 5 30.25 18.83 8.52
N ALA A 6 31.00 18.56 9.59
CA ALA A 6 30.85 17.35 10.37
C ALA A 6 29.40 17.23 10.85
N ILE A 7 28.62 16.36 10.21
CA ILE A 7 27.31 15.97 10.70
C ILE A 7 27.56 15.29 12.04
N THR A 8 27.04 15.86 13.11
CA THR A 8 27.12 15.22 14.43
C THR A 8 26.36 13.89 14.36
N PRO A 9 26.87 12.82 15.01
CA PRO A 9 26.24 11.49 14.94
C PRO A 9 24.75 11.50 15.27
N GLY A 10 24.31 12.37 16.18
CA GLY A 10 22.89 12.57 16.51
C GLY A 10 22.04 13.11 15.36
N MET A 11 22.56 14.05 14.57
CA MET A 11 21.85 14.58 13.40
C MET A 11 21.74 13.53 12.29
N ALA A 12 22.78 12.72 12.09
CA ALA A 12 22.73 11.60 11.15
C ALA A 12 21.66 10.57 11.55
N ALA A 13 21.64 10.18 12.83
CA ALA A 13 20.65 9.23 13.36
C ALA A 13 19.21 9.77 13.24
N PHE A 14 19.01 11.06 13.52
CA PHE A 14 17.70 11.69 13.38
C PHE A 14 17.19 11.68 11.94
N VAL A 15 18.04 12.06 10.98
CA VAL A 15 17.70 12.05 9.56
C VAL A 15 17.39 10.63 9.08
N LEU A 16 18.20 9.64 9.47
CA LEU A 16 17.93 8.23 9.14
C LEU A 16 16.59 7.75 9.72
N GLY A 17 16.28 8.13 10.96
CA GLY A 17 15.00 7.81 11.59
C GLY A 17 13.81 8.36 10.82
N ILE A 18 13.90 9.62 10.36
CA ILE A 18 12.87 10.23 9.51
C ILE A 18 12.73 9.47 8.19
N MET A 19 13.84 9.14 7.53
CA MET A 19 13.79 8.42 6.25
C MET A 19 13.12 7.04 6.41
N VAL A 20 13.44 6.31 7.47
CA VAL A 20 12.82 5.01 7.75
C VAL A 20 11.32 5.17 8.02
N PHE A 21 10.95 6.16 8.84
CA PHE A 21 9.54 6.43 9.15
C PHE A 21 8.73 6.78 7.89
N LEU A 22 9.24 7.69 7.06
CA LEU A 22 8.62 8.06 5.79
C LEU A 22 8.55 6.88 4.83
N GLY A 23 9.64 6.11 4.71
CA GLY A 23 9.68 4.91 3.87
C GLY A 23 8.64 3.88 4.28
N MET A 24 8.46 3.66 5.58
CA MET A 24 7.44 2.73 6.09
C MET A 24 6.02 3.25 5.82
N GLY A 25 5.78 4.55 6.01
CA GLY A 25 4.49 5.17 5.66
C GLY A 25 4.15 5.02 4.18
N ILE A 26 5.12 5.25 3.29
CA ILE A 26 4.96 5.06 1.84
C ILE A 26 4.67 3.59 1.53
N ALA A 27 5.40 2.64 2.11
CA ALA A 27 5.18 1.22 1.88
C ALA A 27 3.76 0.76 2.28
N ILE A 28 3.23 1.27 3.40
CA ILE A 28 1.85 0.99 3.84
C ILE A 28 0.84 1.61 2.88
N ALA A 29 1.05 2.87 2.47
CA ALA A 29 0.17 3.57 1.55
C ALA A 29 0.09 2.85 0.18
N VAL A 30 1.24 2.43 -0.35
CA VAL A 30 1.33 1.72 -1.63
C VAL A 30 0.62 0.38 -1.57
N GLN A 31 0.85 -0.43 -0.52
CA GLN A 31 0.15 -1.70 -0.35
C GLN A 31 -1.37 -1.52 -0.21
N SER A 32 -1.80 -0.48 0.52
CA SER A 32 -3.22 -0.13 0.66
C SER A 32 -3.85 0.28 -0.67
N TYR A 33 -3.15 1.09 -1.45
CA TYR A 33 -3.63 1.55 -2.75
C TYR A 33 -3.80 0.39 -3.73
N PHE A 34 -2.80 -0.49 -3.87
CA PHE A 34 -2.91 -1.64 -4.77
C PHE A 34 -4.02 -2.60 -4.35
N SER A 35 -4.16 -2.90 -3.05
CA SER A 35 -5.27 -3.70 -2.54
C SER A 35 -6.65 -3.13 -2.87
N TYR A 36 -6.78 -1.80 -2.82
CA TYR A 36 -8.02 -1.12 -3.16
C TYR A 36 -8.32 -1.20 -4.66
N VAL A 37 -7.33 -0.90 -5.50
CA VAL A 37 -7.48 -0.95 -6.96
C VAL A 37 -7.86 -2.35 -7.43
N GLU A 38 -7.15 -3.38 -6.97
CA GLU A 38 -7.40 -4.78 -7.34
C GLU A 38 -8.85 -5.19 -7.04
N VAL A 39 -9.32 -4.89 -5.83
CA VAL A 39 -10.67 -5.27 -5.40
C VAL A 39 -11.74 -4.44 -6.08
N THR A 40 -11.48 -3.16 -6.33
CA THR A 40 -12.43 -2.30 -7.04
C THR A 40 -12.58 -2.75 -8.49
N GLU A 41 -11.48 -3.13 -9.15
CA GLU A 41 -11.50 -3.62 -10.53
C GLU A 41 -12.20 -4.97 -10.65
N ALA A 42 -11.94 -5.89 -9.73
CA ALA A 42 -12.62 -7.18 -9.69
C ALA A 42 -14.13 -7.00 -9.45
N ALA A 43 -14.49 -6.17 -8.47
CA ALA A 43 -15.89 -5.85 -8.17
C ALA A 43 -16.59 -5.16 -9.34
N SER A 44 -15.96 -4.16 -9.97
CA SER A 44 -16.55 -3.44 -11.12
C SER A 44 -16.84 -4.38 -12.27
N ARG A 45 -15.92 -5.30 -12.59
CA ARG A 45 -16.15 -6.31 -13.64
C ARG A 45 -17.33 -7.23 -13.30
N CYS A 46 -17.53 -7.57 -12.03
CA CYS A 46 -18.70 -8.35 -11.62
C CYS A 46 -20.01 -7.56 -11.77
N TYR A 47 -20.02 -6.30 -11.38
CA TYR A 47 -21.17 -5.42 -11.57
C TYR A 47 -21.50 -5.21 -13.05
N ASP A 48 -20.50 -5.10 -13.92
CA ASP A 48 -20.70 -4.98 -15.37
C ASP A 48 -21.36 -6.22 -15.99
N LEU A 49 -21.21 -7.39 -15.35
CA LEU A 49 -21.88 -8.63 -15.72
C LEU A 49 -23.29 -8.74 -15.10
N GLY A 50 -23.71 -7.75 -14.32
CA GLY A 50 -24.99 -7.75 -13.59
C GLY A 50 -24.96 -8.58 -12.30
N GLY A 51 -23.78 -8.99 -11.84
CA GLY A 51 -23.61 -9.80 -10.63
C GLY A 51 -23.29 -8.99 -9.38
N PHE A 52 -23.29 -9.68 -8.24
CA PHE A 52 -22.87 -9.18 -6.94
C PHE A 52 -21.55 -9.84 -6.51
N PRO A 53 -20.48 -9.07 -6.26
CA PRO A 53 -19.21 -9.62 -5.86
C PRO A 53 -19.20 -10.02 -4.38
N GLU A 54 -18.65 -11.18 -4.07
CA GLU A 54 -18.27 -11.64 -2.74
C GLU A 54 -16.74 -11.62 -2.62
N ILE A 55 -16.23 -10.95 -1.60
CA ILE A 55 -14.80 -10.63 -1.48
C ILE A 55 -14.34 -10.92 -0.07
N GLU A 56 -13.34 -11.80 0.06
CA GLU A 56 -12.63 -12.01 1.32
C GLU A 56 -11.22 -11.44 1.23
N LYS A 57 -10.80 -10.79 2.32
CA LYS A 57 -9.47 -10.19 2.45
C LYS A 57 -8.75 -10.69 3.69
N SER A 58 -7.46 -10.92 3.54
CA SER A 58 -6.51 -11.04 4.65
C SER A 58 -5.50 -9.90 4.57
N GLY A 59 -5.68 -8.89 5.42
CA GLY A 59 -4.92 -7.64 5.35
C GLY A 59 -5.13 -6.91 4.01
N TRP A 60 -4.05 -6.71 3.26
CA TRP A 60 -4.07 -6.07 1.94
C TRP A 60 -4.24 -7.06 0.78
N GLN A 61 -4.24 -8.37 1.03
CA GLN A 61 -4.40 -9.36 -0.02
C GLN A 61 -5.84 -9.83 -0.11
N MET A 62 -6.36 -9.87 -1.34
CA MET A 62 -7.61 -10.55 -1.64
C MET A 62 -7.36 -12.06 -1.63
N THR A 63 -8.02 -12.78 -0.74
CA THR A 63 -7.84 -14.23 -0.57
C THR A 63 -8.88 -15.02 -1.33
N HIS A 64 -10.08 -14.47 -1.47
CA HIS A 64 -11.16 -15.06 -2.23
C HIS A 64 -11.94 -13.97 -2.95
N PHE A 65 -12.33 -14.25 -4.18
CA PHE A 65 -13.21 -13.42 -4.99
C PHE A 65 -14.15 -14.31 -5.76
N GLU A 66 -15.45 -14.05 -5.61
CA GLU A 66 -16.51 -14.73 -6.33
C GLU A 66 -17.51 -13.69 -6.86
N CYS A 67 -18.10 -13.97 -8.01
CA CYS A 67 -19.09 -13.10 -8.63
C CYS A 67 -20.39 -13.87 -8.82
N HIS A 68 -21.41 -13.51 -8.04
CA HIS A 68 -22.74 -14.13 -8.07
C HIS A 68 -23.58 -13.44 -9.15
N THR A 69 -23.87 -14.12 -10.24
CA THR A 69 -24.62 -13.58 -11.40
C THR A 69 -26.00 -14.21 -11.58
N ASP A 70 -26.39 -15.07 -10.63
CA ASP A 70 -27.59 -15.90 -10.62
C ASP A 70 -28.80 -15.26 -9.90
#